data_AF-A0A0D6L6Z7-F1
#
_entry.id   AF-A0A0D6L6Z7-F1
#
_cell.length_a   1.000
_cell.length_b   1.000
_cell.length_c   1.000
_cell.angle_alpha   90.00
_cell.angle_beta   90.00
_cell.angle_gamma   90.00
#
_symmetry.space_group_name_H-M   'P 1'
#
loop_
_entity.id
_entity.type
_entity.pdbx_description
1 polymer ?
#
loop_
_entity_poly.entity_id
_entity_poly.type
_entity_poly.pdbx_seq_one_letter_code
_entity_poly.pdbx_strand_id
1 'polypeptide(L)'
;MKIETDFKLKEALIAMGITEMFSDSADLTGISKAPPLKVSDAAHRAIIKVDEEETTAAAATLFSGYAISLIIRDKPIEFVADHPFLFVLTKNNNPLFMGQFA
;
A
#
# COMPACT_ATOMS: atom_id res chain seq x y z
N MET A 1 -8.16 4.19 -11.33
CA MET A 1 -8.42 4.45 -9.89
C MET A 1 -7.34 5.36 -9.32
N LYS A 2 -7.69 6.41 -8.56
CA LYS A 2 -6.73 7.21 -7.77
C LYS A 2 -7.25 7.30 -6.34
N ILE A 3 -6.42 6.91 -5.37
CA ILE A 3 -6.71 7.03 -3.93
C ILE A 3 -5.60 7.87 -3.31
N GLU A 4 -5.98 8.79 -2.45
CA GLU A 4 -5.09 9.73 -1.78
C GLU A 4 -5.54 9.90 -0.34
N THR A 5 -4.63 9.67 0.59
CA THR A 5 -4.93 9.67 2.03
C THR A 5 -3.87 10.47 2.78
N ASP A 6 -4.33 11.44 3.55
CA ASP A 6 -3.55 12.14 4.56
C ASP A 6 -3.92 11.58 5.93
N PHE A 7 -2.94 11.05 6.64
CA PHE A 7 -3.15 10.37 7.91
C PHE A 7 -2.41 11.08 9.04
N LYS A 8 -3.16 11.50 10.06
CA LYS A 8 -2.60 12.01 11.31
C LYS A 8 -2.13 10.81 12.13
N LEU A 9 -0.83 10.53 12.06
CA LEU A 9 -0.25 9.35 12.67
C LEU A 9 -0.21 9.46 14.19
N LYS A 10 -0.06 10.67 14.74
CA LYS A 10 0.06 10.87 16.19
C LYS A 10 -1.09 10.20 16.96
N GLU A 11 -2.33 10.51 16.61
CA GLU A 11 -3.51 9.98 17.30
C GLU A 11 -3.63 8.47 17.15
N ALA A 12 -3.33 7.94 15.96
CA ALA A 12 -3.36 6.51 15.71
C ALA A 12 -2.27 5.76 16.47
N LEU A 13 -1.04 6.28 16.48
CA LEU A 13 0.09 5.70 17.22
C LEU A 13 -0.19 5.69 18.73
N ILE A 14 -0.77 6.77 19.25
CA ILE A 14 -1.23 6.85 20.65
C ILE A 14 -2.29 5.78 20.93
N ALA A 15 -3.29 5.63 20.05
CA ALA A 15 -4.33 4.61 20.19
C ALA A 15 -3.77 3.17 20.12
N MET A 16 -2.66 2.97 19.41
CA MET A 16 -1.91 1.70 19.35
C MET A 16 -0.98 1.48 20.55
N GLY A 17 -0.89 2.41 21.49
CA GLY A 17 -0.08 2.31 22.72
C GLY A 17 1.28 3.02 22.64
N ILE A 18 1.63 3.60 21.49
CA ILE A 18 2.87 4.38 21.33
C ILE A 18 2.59 5.80 21.82
N THR A 19 2.74 6.01 23.13
CA THR A 19 2.35 7.25 23.81
C THR A 19 3.54 8.07 24.33
N GLU A 20 4.55 7.38 24.86
CA GLU A 20 5.68 8.01 25.57
C GLU A 20 6.45 9.00 24.70
N MET A 21 6.69 8.67 23.41
CA MET A 21 7.42 9.53 22.47
C MET A 21 6.77 10.91 22.22
N PHE A 22 5.47 11.04 22.51
CA PHE A 22 4.71 12.29 22.37
C PHE A 22 4.53 13.04 23.70
N SER A 23 5.05 12.51 24.80
CA SER A 23 4.90 13.04 26.16
C SER A 23 6.15 13.76 26.65
N ASP A 24 6.07 14.43 27.81
CA ASP A 24 7.23 15.06 28.44
C ASP A 24 8.20 14.06 29.07
N SER A 25 7.80 12.77 29.19
CA SER A 25 8.68 11.70 29.66
C SER A 25 9.40 10.97 28.51
N ALA A 26 9.33 11.47 27.28
CA ALA A 26 9.98 10.84 26.13
C ALA A 26 11.50 10.73 26.33
N ASP A 27 12.03 9.51 26.25
CA ASP A 27 13.47 9.28 26.15
C ASP A 27 13.92 9.19 24.68
N LEU A 28 14.42 10.30 24.15
CA LEU A 28 15.02 10.41 22.82
C LEU A 28 16.52 10.71 22.87
N THR A 29 17.20 10.28 23.93
CA THR A 29 18.65 10.52 24.15
C THR A 29 19.54 9.91 23.07
N GLY A 30 19.07 8.88 22.36
CA GLY A 30 19.72 8.32 21.17
C GLY A 30 19.76 9.26 19.95
N ILE A 31 18.89 10.28 19.92
CA ILE A 31 18.84 11.30 18.85
C ILE A 31 19.58 12.56 19.27
N SER A 32 19.33 13.06 20.49
CA SER A 32 19.94 14.28 21.01
C SER A 32 20.22 14.17 22.51
N LYS A 33 21.40 14.64 22.94
CA LYS A 33 21.78 14.73 24.36
C LYS A 33 21.34 16.03 25.05
N ALA A 34 20.75 16.96 24.29
CA ALA A 34 20.31 18.27 24.77
C ALA A 34 18.90 18.19 25.43
N PRO A 35 18.35 19.27 26.04
CA PRO A 35 17.17 19.22 26.92
C PRO A 35 15.91 18.57 26.29
N PRO A 36 14.90 18.21 27.11
CA PRO A 36 13.97 17.13 26.81
C PRO A 36 13.37 17.25 25.40
N LEU A 37 13.71 16.27 24.57
CA LEU A 37 13.25 16.15 23.21
C LEU A 37 12.03 15.22 23.19
N LYS A 38 10.96 15.65 22.53
CA LYS A 38 9.77 14.84 22.29
C LYS A 38 9.26 15.06 20.87
N VAL A 39 8.48 14.11 20.37
CA VAL A 39 7.79 14.26 19.09
C VAL A 39 6.53 15.10 19.30
N SER A 40 6.44 16.22 18.59
CA SER A 40 5.26 17.09 18.65
C SER A 40 4.10 16.53 17.85
N ASP A 41 4.37 16.04 16.64
CA ASP A 41 3.38 15.50 15.70
C ASP A 41 3.99 14.51 14.71
N ALA A 42 3.13 13.70 14.08
CA ALA A 42 3.48 12.76 13.03
C ALA A 42 2.35 12.70 11.99
N ALA A 43 2.71 12.82 10.71
CA ALA A 43 1.76 12.76 9.60
C ALA A 43 2.34 11.94 8.44
N HIS A 44 1.48 11.26 7.69
CA HIS A 44 1.84 10.51 6.50
C HIS A 44 0.81 10.71 5.40
N ARG A 45 1.30 11.04 4.20
CA ARG A 45 0.49 11.15 2.98
C ARG A 45 0.89 10.06 2.00
N ALA A 46 -0.11 9.34 1.50
CA ALA A 46 0.07 8.28 0.52
C ALA A 46 -0.87 8.51 -0.67
N ILE A 47 -0.35 8.30 -1.88
CA ILE A 47 -1.11 8.40 -3.13
C ILE A 47 -0.85 7.13 -3.93
N ILE A 48 -1.93 6.46 -4.35
CA ILE A 48 -1.87 5.34 -5.27
C ILE A 48 -2.75 5.63 -6.48
N LYS A 49 -2.20 5.41 -7.67
CA LYS A 49 -2.91 5.49 -8.94
C LYS A 49 -2.77 4.13 -9.61
N VAL A 50 -3.88 3.58 -10.06
CA VAL A 50 -3.95 2.36 -10.86
C VAL A 50 -4.62 2.75 -12.17
N ASP A 51 -3.86 2.70 -13.26
CA ASP A 51 -4.35 2.92 -14.62
C ASP A 51 -3.80 1.82 -15.55
N GLU A 52 -4.35 1.79 -16.75
CA GLU A 52 -3.96 0.84 -17.81
C GLU A 52 -2.75 1.35 -18.60
N GLU A 53 -2.52 2.66 -18.58
CA GLU A 53 -1.53 3.31 -19.45
C GLU A 53 -0.09 2.99 -19.00
N GLU A 54 0.19 2.88 -17.71
CA GLU A 54 1.53 2.56 -17.19
C GLU A 54 1.89 1.06 -17.28
N THR A 55 0.98 0.19 -17.73
CA THR A 55 1.22 -1.25 -17.98
C THR A 55 0.92 -1.67 -19.42
N THR A 56 1.11 -0.75 -20.38
CA THR A 56 1.01 -1.04 -21.83
C THR A 56 2.13 -2.01 -22.33
N ALA A 57 2.96 -2.57 -21.44
CA ALA A 57 4.05 -3.48 -21.79
C ALA A 57 3.63 -4.96 -22.00
N ALA A 58 2.37 -5.36 -21.77
CA ALA A 58 1.97 -6.77 -21.87
C ALA A 58 1.18 -7.15 -23.14
N ALA A 59 0.66 -6.18 -23.91
CA ALA A 59 -0.24 -6.46 -25.03
C ALA A 59 0.47 -6.39 -26.40
N ALA A 60 1.50 -7.20 -26.60
CA ALA A 60 1.96 -7.56 -27.94
C ALA A 60 2.48 -9.01 -28.00
N THR A 61 1.90 -9.94 -27.23
CA THR A 61 2.15 -11.37 -27.48
C THR A 61 1.24 -11.82 -28.62
N LEU A 62 1.70 -11.60 -29.86
CA LEU A 62 1.14 -12.21 -31.07
C LEU A 62 1.37 -13.73 -31.00
N PHE A 63 0.34 -14.50 -30.65
CA PHE A 63 0.37 -15.94 -30.86
C PHE A 63 0.20 -16.24 -32.35
N SER A 64 1.31 -16.33 -33.11
CA SER A 64 1.31 -17.05 -34.38
C SER A 64 1.51 -18.54 -34.10
N GLY A 65 0.43 -19.30 -33.97
CA GLY A 65 0.49 -20.73 -33.71
C GLY A 65 -0.65 -21.47 -34.37
N TYR A 66 -0.30 -22.37 -35.31
CA TYR A 66 -1.20 -23.24 -36.06
C TYR A 66 -2.13 -24.07 -35.15
N ALA A 67 -3.33 -24.35 -35.66
CA ALA A 67 -4.34 -25.15 -34.99
C ALA A 67 -3.82 -26.56 -34.65
N ILE A 68 -3.51 -26.78 -33.37
CA ILE A 68 -3.30 -28.11 -32.79
C ILE A 68 -4.47 -28.38 -31.82
N SER A 69 -5.43 -29.13 -32.32
CA SER A 69 -6.24 -30.13 -31.59
C SER A 69 -6.41 -29.94 -30.07
N LEU A 70 -7.60 -29.52 -29.65
CA LEU A 70 -8.27 -29.89 -28.38
C LEU A 70 -7.43 -29.83 -27.09
N ILE A 71 -6.77 -28.70 -26.83
CA ILE A 71 -6.42 -28.35 -25.45
C ILE A 71 -7.72 -27.86 -24.79
N ILE A 72 -8.32 -28.68 -23.92
CA ILE A 72 -9.31 -28.20 -22.94
C ILE A 72 -8.54 -27.22 -22.05
N ARG A 73 -8.54 -25.94 -22.41
CA ARG A 73 -8.13 -24.88 -21.50
C ARG A 73 -9.21 -24.82 -20.43
N ASP A 74 -8.85 -25.01 -19.17
CA ASP A 74 -9.74 -24.73 -18.06
C ASP A 74 -10.37 -23.35 -18.28
N LYS A 75 -11.68 -23.24 -18.02
CA LYS A 75 -12.38 -21.95 -18.17
C LYS A 75 -11.62 -20.90 -17.33
N PRO A 76 -11.35 -19.70 -17.88
CA PRO A 76 -10.77 -18.62 -17.11
C PRO A 76 -11.58 -18.38 -15.84
N ILE A 77 -10.90 -18.15 -14.72
CA ILE A 77 -11.55 -17.70 -13.50
C ILE A 77 -11.97 -16.24 -13.73
N GLU A 78 -13.27 -15.97 -13.60
CA GLU A 78 -13.80 -14.62 -13.67
C GLU A 78 -13.57 -13.93 -12.32
N PHE A 79 -12.94 -12.76 -12.35
CA PHE A 79 -12.74 -11.90 -11.19
C PHE A 79 -13.37 -10.53 -11.46
N VAL A 80 -14.46 -10.25 -10.77
CA VAL A 80 -15.21 -8.99 -10.90
C VAL A 80 -15.04 -8.21 -9.59
N ALA A 81 -14.30 -7.10 -9.66
CA ALA A 81 -14.05 -6.20 -8.52
C ALA A 81 -15.00 -4.98 -8.57
N ASP A 82 -16.31 -5.25 -8.56
CA ASP A 82 -17.40 -4.26 -8.63
C ASP A 82 -17.98 -3.86 -7.25
N HIS A 83 -17.30 -4.25 -6.18
CA HIS A 83 -17.66 -4.01 -4.78
C HIS A 83 -16.40 -3.75 -3.95
N PRO A 84 -16.51 -3.29 -2.68
CA PRO A 84 -15.33 -2.96 -1.87
C PRO A 84 -14.34 -4.12 -1.75
N PHE A 85 -13.06 -3.84 -1.98
CA PHE A 85 -11.98 -4.81 -1.92
C PHE A 85 -10.75 -4.24 -1.21
N LEU A 86 -9.92 -5.14 -0.67
CA LEU A 86 -8.61 -4.80 -0.12
C LEU A 86 -7.55 -4.90 -1.21
N PHE A 87 -6.56 -4.01 -1.15
CA PHE A 87 -5.38 -4.07 -2.01
C PHE A 87 -4.11 -3.94 -1.19
N VAL A 88 -3.07 -4.63 -1.64
CA VAL A 88 -1.72 -4.54 -1.07
C VAL A 88 -0.71 -4.50 -2.21
N LEU A 89 0.12 -3.46 -2.25
CA LEU A 89 1.29 -3.42 -3.12
C LEU A 89 2.48 -3.94 -2.32
N THR A 90 3.14 -5.00 -2.79
CA THR A 90 4.29 -5.60 -2.09
C THR A 90 5.55 -5.61 -2.93
N LYS A 91 6.72 -5.56 -2.27
CA LYS A 91 8.03 -5.81 -2.88
C LYS A 91 8.85 -6.68 -1.95
N ASN A 92 9.30 -7.85 -2.44
CA ASN A 92 10.06 -8.83 -1.65
C ASN A 92 9.37 -9.16 -0.30
N ASN A 93 8.07 -9.45 -0.33
CA ASN A 93 7.21 -9.67 0.85
C ASN A 93 7.05 -8.48 1.82
N ASN A 94 7.54 -7.30 1.49
CA ASN A 94 7.29 -6.09 2.28
C ASN A 94 6.09 -5.33 1.71
N PRO A 95 5.06 -5.02 2.52
CA PRO A 95 3.96 -4.16 2.07
C PRO A 95 4.47 -2.74 1.90
N LEU A 96 4.34 -2.22 0.68
CA LEU A 96 4.62 -0.82 0.33
C LEU A 96 3.37 0.04 0.53
N PHE A 97 2.20 -0.50 0.14
CA PHE A 97 0.91 0.14 0.32
C PHE A 97 -0.12 -0.91 0.75
N MET A 98 -1.03 -0.52 1.62
CA MET A 98 -2.20 -1.29 2.01
C MET A 98 -3.40 -0.35 2.05
N GLY A 99 -4.54 -0.83 1.58
CA GLY A 99 -5.76 -0.04 1.65
C GLY A 99 -6.99 -0.83 1.28
N GLN A 100 -8.12 -0.14 1.42
CA GLN A 100 -9.42 -0.61 0.98
C GLN A 100 -9.92 0.35 -0.09
N PHE A 101 -10.35 -0.19 -1.22
CA PHE A 101 -11.22 0.51 -2.15
C PHE A 101 -12.66 0.21 -1.77
N ALA A 102 -13.47 1.24 -1.56
CA ALA A 102 -14.87 1.13 -1.15
C ALA A 102 -15.69 2.20 -1.86
#